data_AF-A0A7V4ARY6-F1
#
_entry.id   AF-A0A7V4ARY6-F1
#
_cell.length_a   1.000
_cell.length_b   1.000
_cell.length_c   1.000
_cell.angle_alpha   90.00
_cell.angle_beta   90.00
_cell.angle_gamma   90.00
#
_symmetry.space_group_name_H-M   'P 1'
#
loop_
_entity.id
_entity.type
_entity.pdbx_description
1 polymer ?
#
loop_
_entity_poly.entity_id
_entity_poly.type
_entity_poly.pdbx_seq_one_letter_code
_entity_poly.pdbx_strand_id
1 'polypeptide(L)'
;MRSWTLIALTTAFVLGAPPGWTQDYQISWSSIDSGGGTQTGGAIRLDSSIGQAVAGYAEGSGRRHWIGFWHPATGVTPEMLPRLDAAKTLPDGRYVGIAGKIATSGTPDFGGFFYLEEADRSSGIRISVPFWPVPGLMEGSIVQVTGVTGTTPDGERQIVASYVIVTSSAPPLAPLGMIQRAIGGGDFGTPPLGQYGVTGGTGVNTIGLLIRAWGTVTETGTGYVMLDDGSGRPLRVDTSTLPVPPATGSFVTITGISSLKQAGSPPQRLPLLLPRRGSDVNTP
;
A
#
# COMPACT_ATOMS: atom_id res chain seq x y z
N MET A 1 -102.54 36.60 20.49
CA MET A 1 -101.56 37.50 19.84
C MET A 1 -100.17 36.89 19.99
N ARG A 2 -99.34 36.98 18.95
CA ARG A 2 -98.04 36.31 18.72
C ARG A 2 -98.17 34.91 18.11
N SER A 3 -97.48 34.52 17.06
CA SER A 3 -96.87 35.18 15.89
C SER A 3 -96.31 34.00 15.09
N TRP A 4 -96.63 33.94 13.81
CA TRP A 4 -96.10 32.95 12.87
C TRP A 4 -94.62 33.21 12.60
N THR A 5 -93.79 32.16 12.57
CA THR A 5 -92.70 32.07 11.58
C THR A 5 -92.29 30.61 11.42
N LEU A 6 -92.77 29.96 10.35
CA LEU A 6 -92.14 28.77 9.80
C LEU A 6 -90.87 29.25 9.07
N ILE A 7 -89.70 28.77 9.49
CA ILE A 7 -88.47 28.85 8.71
C ILE A 7 -88.16 27.43 8.26
N ALA A 8 -88.37 27.18 6.97
CA ALA A 8 -87.84 26.01 6.29
C ALA A 8 -86.32 26.18 6.17
N LEU A 9 -85.55 25.27 6.76
CA LEU A 9 -84.12 25.16 6.49
C LEU A 9 -83.84 23.78 5.90
N THR A 10 -83.57 23.81 4.60
CA THR A 10 -83.08 22.74 3.74
C THR A 10 -81.95 21.95 4.39
N THR A 11 -82.15 20.64 4.53
CA THR A 11 -81.13 19.68 4.96
C THR A 11 -80.17 19.41 3.79
N ALA A 12 -79.01 20.06 3.79
CA ALA A 12 -77.91 19.66 2.92
C ALA A 12 -77.17 18.48 3.57
N PHE A 13 -77.38 17.28 3.04
CA PHE A 13 -76.56 16.11 3.34
C PHE A 13 -75.16 16.34 2.74
N VAL A 14 -74.25 16.91 3.53
CA VAL A 14 -72.82 16.86 3.22
C VAL A 14 -72.35 15.47 3.63
N LEU A 15 -72.13 14.59 2.65
CA LEU A 15 -71.38 13.36 2.83
C LEU A 15 -69.99 13.72 3.33
N GLY A 16 -69.78 13.63 4.65
CA GLY A 16 -68.47 13.72 5.25
C GLY A 16 -67.61 12.57 4.70
N ALA A 17 -66.66 12.90 3.83
CA ALA A 17 -65.53 12.01 3.59
C ALA A 17 -64.86 11.76 4.95
N PRO A 18 -64.47 10.51 5.27
CA PRO A 18 -63.73 10.26 6.51
C PRO A 18 -62.48 11.14 6.50
N PRO A 19 -62.11 11.75 7.64
CA PRO A 19 -60.86 12.50 7.71
C PRO A 19 -59.74 11.57 7.25
N GLY A 20 -59.09 11.92 6.14
CA GLY A 20 -57.84 11.28 5.75
C GLY A 20 -56.90 11.46 6.93
N TRP A 21 -56.45 10.34 7.50
CA TRP A 21 -55.47 10.34 8.56
C TRP A 21 -54.18 10.91 7.97
N THR A 22 -53.97 12.21 8.08
CA THR A 22 -52.68 12.81 7.79
C THR A 22 -51.78 12.35 8.92
N GLN A 23 -50.99 11.30 8.70
CA GLN A 23 -49.90 11.01 9.61
C GLN A 23 -48.89 12.13 9.44
N ASP A 24 -48.82 13.01 10.43
CA ASP A 24 -47.71 13.94 10.58
C ASP A 24 -46.46 13.11 10.84
N TYR A 25 -45.71 12.81 9.78
CA TYR A 25 -44.38 12.25 9.91
C TYR A 25 -43.42 13.39 10.20
N GLN A 26 -43.09 13.58 11.47
CA GLN A 26 -41.94 14.39 11.82
C GLN A 26 -40.68 13.53 11.68
N ILE A 27 -39.85 13.83 10.69
CA ILE A 27 -38.47 13.37 10.68
C ILE A 27 -37.68 14.30 11.59
N SER A 28 -37.45 13.87 12.82
CA SER A 28 -36.50 14.54 13.71
C SER A 28 -35.09 14.21 13.24
N TRP A 29 -34.45 15.16 12.56
CA TRP A 29 -33.02 15.08 12.28
C TRP A 29 -32.25 15.40 13.56
N SER A 30 -31.69 14.38 14.20
CA SER A 30 -30.68 14.57 15.24
C SER A 30 -29.31 14.65 14.56
N SER A 31 -28.78 15.86 14.41
CA SER A 31 -27.36 16.05 14.13
C SER A 31 -26.61 15.95 15.45
N ILE A 32 -25.63 15.06 15.55
CA ILE A 32 -24.60 15.18 16.58
C ILE A 32 -23.61 16.18 15.99
N ASP A 33 -23.59 17.40 16.53
CA ASP A 33 -22.52 18.35 16.25
C ASP A 33 -21.17 17.65 16.48
N SER A 34 -20.23 17.82 15.56
CA SER A 34 -18.96 17.11 15.50
C SER A 34 -18.17 17.24 16.81
N GLY A 35 -18.34 16.27 17.70
CA GLY A 35 -17.78 16.25 19.05
C GLY A 35 -17.13 14.91 19.33
N GLY A 36 -15.84 14.92 19.66
CA GLY A 36 -15.21 13.81 20.36
C GLY A 36 -15.63 13.78 21.83
N GLY A 37 -15.49 12.61 22.47
CA GLY A 37 -15.83 12.42 23.87
C GLY A 37 -15.30 11.11 24.46
N THR A 38 -15.27 11.07 25.79
CA THR A 38 -15.02 9.87 26.59
C THR A 38 -16.34 9.16 26.84
N GLN A 39 -16.46 7.90 26.44
CA GLN A 39 -17.52 7.00 26.88
C GLN A 39 -16.95 5.94 27.82
N THR A 40 -17.64 5.67 28.91
CA THR A 40 -17.28 4.60 29.85
C THR A 40 -18.46 3.65 30.03
N GLY A 41 -18.16 2.35 30.09
CA GLY A 41 -19.13 1.29 30.32
C GLY A 41 -18.46 0.11 31.03
N GLY A 42 -18.79 -0.11 32.30
CA GLY A 42 -18.13 -1.11 33.14
C GLY A 42 -16.63 -0.82 33.31
N ALA A 43 -15.78 -1.82 33.10
CA ALA A 43 -14.32 -1.68 33.16
C ALA A 43 -13.71 -1.03 31.90
N ILE A 44 -14.52 -0.68 30.90
CA ILE A 44 -14.05 -0.18 29.61
C ILE A 44 -14.24 1.32 29.55
N ARG A 45 -13.16 2.02 29.19
CA ARG A 45 -13.15 3.43 28.83
C ARG A 45 -12.75 3.56 27.36
N LEU A 46 -13.55 4.29 26.58
CA LEU A 46 -13.34 4.60 25.19
C LEU A 46 -13.29 6.12 25.00
N ASP A 47 -12.11 6.66 24.71
CA ASP A 47 -11.94 8.06 24.31
C ASP A 47 -11.93 8.12 22.77
N SER A 48 -12.86 8.89 22.17
CA SER A 48 -13.00 8.98 20.71
C SER A 48 -13.12 10.42 20.20
N SER A 49 -12.69 10.67 18.96
CA SER A 49 -13.00 11.88 18.19
C SER A 49 -13.45 11.49 16.78
N ILE A 50 -14.37 12.26 16.19
CA ILE A 50 -14.79 12.07 14.78
C ILE A 50 -14.36 13.30 13.99
N GLY A 51 -13.54 13.08 12.95
CA GLY A 51 -12.92 14.11 12.11
C GLY A 51 -11.47 13.82 11.67
N GLN A 52 -10.90 12.66 12.00
CA GLN A 52 -9.53 12.30 11.64
C GLN A 52 -9.48 11.02 10.78
N ALA A 53 -8.46 10.93 9.91
CA ALA A 53 -8.32 9.84 8.96
C ALA A 53 -8.23 8.47 9.67
N VAL A 54 -9.06 7.54 9.22
CA VAL A 54 -9.18 6.16 9.71
C VAL A 54 -7.82 5.46 9.71
N ALA A 55 -7.43 4.87 10.85
CA ALA A 55 -6.18 4.12 11.00
C ALA A 55 -6.35 2.62 11.29
N GLY A 56 -7.58 2.08 11.28
CA GLY A 56 -7.79 0.63 11.49
C GLY A 56 -9.23 0.19 11.78
N TYR A 57 -9.40 -1.08 12.15
CA TYR A 57 -10.66 -1.69 12.56
C TYR A 57 -10.48 -2.59 13.80
N ALA A 58 -11.54 -2.72 14.60
CA ALA A 58 -11.68 -3.75 15.63
C ALA A 58 -12.59 -4.88 15.10
N GLU A 59 -12.27 -6.14 15.41
CA GLU A 59 -13.04 -7.31 14.96
C GLU A 59 -13.40 -8.22 16.14
N GLY A 60 -14.64 -8.72 16.14
CA GLY A 60 -15.13 -9.72 17.09
C GLY A 60 -16.51 -10.26 16.70
N SER A 61 -16.77 -11.55 16.97
CA SER A 61 -18.07 -12.23 16.75
C SER A 61 -18.70 -12.00 15.36
N GLY A 62 -17.89 -12.03 14.30
CA GLY A 62 -18.37 -11.83 12.93
C GLY A 62 -18.74 -10.39 12.59
N ARG A 63 -18.33 -9.41 13.40
CA ARG A 63 -18.54 -7.98 13.15
C ARG A 63 -17.19 -7.26 13.11
N ARG A 64 -17.05 -6.37 12.13
CA ARG A 64 -15.91 -5.49 11.95
C ARG A 64 -16.36 -4.05 12.15
N HIS A 65 -15.70 -3.33 13.05
CA HIS A 65 -16.00 -1.94 13.35
C HIS A 65 -14.79 -1.05 13.08
N TRP A 66 -14.93 -0.07 12.20
CA TRP A 66 -13.90 0.90 11.86
C TRP A 66 -13.91 2.03 12.91
N ILE A 67 -13.04 1.94 13.92
CA ILE A 67 -12.89 2.98 14.95
C ILE A 67 -11.53 3.65 14.78
N GLY A 68 -11.53 4.99 14.67
CA GLY A 68 -10.31 5.79 14.73
C GLY A 68 -9.79 5.79 16.16
N PHE A 69 -8.62 5.19 16.38
CA PHE A 69 -7.86 5.38 17.61
C PHE A 69 -6.57 6.12 17.27
N TRP A 70 -6.05 6.85 18.26
CA TRP A 70 -4.73 7.47 18.22
C TRP A 70 -3.69 6.48 17.71
N HIS A 71 -3.07 6.76 16.56
CA HIS A 71 -1.78 6.15 16.27
C HIS A 71 -0.77 6.86 17.19
N PRO A 72 -0.09 6.16 18.11
CA PRO A 72 0.68 6.78 19.19
C PRO A 72 1.93 7.57 18.73
N ALA A 73 2.21 7.64 17.43
CA ALA A 73 3.43 8.25 16.88
C ALA A 73 3.24 9.70 16.36
N THR A 74 2.53 10.56 17.10
CA THR A 74 2.37 12.03 16.93
C THR A 74 1.06 12.47 16.29
N GLY A 75 0.38 13.45 16.91
CA GLY A 75 -0.83 14.13 16.39
C GLY A 75 -0.56 15.00 15.16
N VAL A 76 0.14 14.46 14.17
CA VAL A 76 0.58 15.10 12.94
C VAL A 76 -0.14 14.41 11.78
N THR A 77 -0.72 15.20 10.89
CA THR A 77 -1.33 14.67 9.66
C THR A 77 -0.22 14.22 8.71
N PRO A 78 -0.31 13.01 8.11
CA PRO A 78 0.71 12.57 7.17
C PRO A 78 0.76 13.50 5.95
N GLU A 79 1.97 13.76 5.46
CA GLU A 79 2.18 14.45 4.20
C GLU A 79 1.71 13.53 3.06
N MET A 80 0.64 13.92 2.37
CA MET A 80 0.08 13.10 1.29
C MET A 80 0.90 13.27 0.02
N LEU A 81 1.55 12.19 -0.41
CA LEU A 81 2.41 12.17 -1.58
C LEU A 81 1.63 11.64 -2.79
N PRO A 82 1.63 12.37 -3.92
CA PRO A 82 0.95 11.92 -5.12
C PRO A 82 1.69 10.77 -5.82
N ARG A 83 3.00 10.64 -5.60
CA ARG A 83 3.88 9.71 -6.31
C ARG A 83 4.95 9.09 -5.41
N LEU A 84 5.38 7.88 -5.77
CA LEU A 84 6.35 7.08 -4.99
C LEU A 84 7.77 7.66 -5.00
N ASP A 85 8.17 8.32 -6.08
CA ASP A 85 9.46 9.02 -6.20
C ASP A 85 9.62 10.15 -5.18
N ALA A 86 8.55 10.89 -4.87
CA ALA A 86 8.58 11.91 -3.84
C ALA A 86 8.96 11.34 -2.45
N ALA A 87 8.52 10.12 -2.13
CA ALA A 87 8.89 9.47 -0.87
C ALA A 87 10.39 9.15 -0.80
N LYS A 88 11.02 8.88 -1.95
CA LYS A 88 12.46 8.56 -2.04
C LYS A 88 13.37 9.76 -1.80
N THR A 89 12.88 10.99 -1.98
CA THR A 89 13.67 12.22 -1.80
C THR A 89 13.49 12.88 -0.44
N LEU A 90 12.56 12.39 0.38
CA LEU A 90 12.34 12.90 1.72
C LEU A 90 13.40 12.34 2.70
N PRO A 91 13.80 13.10 3.73
CA PRO A 91 14.60 12.58 4.85
C PRO A 91 13.93 11.39 5.54
N ASP A 92 14.70 10.57 6.25
CA ASP A 92 14.14 9.52 7.12
C ASP A 92 13.31 10.13 8.26
N GLY A 93 12.26 9.41 8.67
CA GLY A 93 11.36 9.81 9.75
C GLY A 93 10.23 10.74 9.33
N ARG A 94 10.07 11.07 8.04
CA ARG A 94 8.94 11.88 7.57
C ARG A 94 7.67 11.03 7.54
N TYR A 95 6.63 11.51 8.21
CA TYR A 95 5.32 10.85 8.24
C TYR A 95 4.53 11.16 6.97
N VAL A 96 4.27 10.13 6.17
CA VAL A 96 3.74 10.26 4.81
C VAL A 96 2.58 9.31 4.57
N GLY A 97 1.69 9.69 3.66
CA GLY A 97 0.62 8.84 3.15
C GLY A 97 0.68 8.78 1.64
N ILE A 98 0.51 7.59 1.08
CA ILE A 98 0.45 7.37 -0.37
C ILE A 98 -0.67 6.39 -0.69
N ALA A 99 -1.45 6.70 -1.72
CA ALA A 99 -2.63 5.92 -2.10
C ALA A 99 -2.64 5.61 -3.59
N GLY A 100 -3.40 4.58 -3.96
CA GLY A 100 -3.64 4.24 -5.36
C GLY A 100 -2.44 3.59 -6.05
N LYS A 101 -1.53 2.96 -5.29
CA LYS A 101 -0.31 2.33 -5.85
C LYS A 101 -0.47 0.82 -5.96
N ILE A 102 0.18 0.24 -6.96
CA ILE A 102 -0.04 -1.18 -7.30
C ILE A 102 1.03 -2.03 -6.63
N ALA A 103 0.60 -3.04 -5.89
CA ALA A 103 1.50 -4.03 -5.31
C ALA A 103 2.08 -4.95 -6.39
N THR A 104 3.42 -5.06 -6.41
CA THR A 104 4.15 -5.95 -7.34
C THR A 104 4.56 -7.27 -6.69
N SER A 105 4.32 -7.40 -5.38
CA SER A 105 4.47 -8.62 -4.59
C SER A 105 3.33 -8.74 -3.58
N GLY A 106 2.95 -9.97 -3.25
CA GLY A 106 1.95 -10.28 -2.23
C GLY A 106 2.53 -10.76 -0.91
N THR A 107 1.64 -11.09 0.04
CA THR A 107 2.00 -11.68 1.33
C THR A 107 2.84 -12.97 1.28
N PRO A 108 2.67 -13.91 0.34
CA PRO A 108 3.49 -15.12 0.34
C PRO A 108 4.91 -14.90 -0.18
N ASP A 109 5.20 -13.75 -0.81
CA ASP A 109 6.44 -13.56 -1.58
C ASP A 109 7.62 -13.17 -0.69
N PHE A 110 7.39 -12.26 0.28
CA PHE A 110 8.44 -11.74 1.15
C PHE A 110 7.98 -11.65 2.61
N GLY A 111 8.84 -12.00 3.57
CA GLY A 111 8.51 -11.88 4.99
C GLY A 111 8.66 -10.45 5.51
N GLY A 112 7.57 -9.81 5.92
CA GLY A 112 7.59 -8.53 6.63
C GLY A 112 7.75 -7.27 5.74
N PHE A 113 7.72 -7.42 4.42
CA PHE A 113 7.72 -6.29 3.50
C PHE A 113 7.08 -6.67 2.16
N PHE A 114 6.77 -5.68 1.33
CA PHE A 114 6.33 -5.87 -0.04
C PHE A 114 6.73 -4.64 -0.88
N TYR A 115 6.46 -4.66 -2.18
CA TYR A 115 6.76 -3.54 -3.07
C TYR A 115 5.52 -2.94 -3.70
N LEU A 116 5.54 -1.61 -3.83
CA LEU A 116 4.57 -0.83 -4.58
C LEU A 116 5.24 -0.21 -5.79
N GLU A 117 4.48 -0.06 -6.87
CA GLU A 117 4.93 0.58 -8.09
C GLU A 117 3.84 1.49 -8.68
N GLU A 118 4.29 2.56 -9.35
CA GLU A 118 3.42 3.41 -10.16
C GLU A 118 2.88 2.62 -11.37
N ALA A 119 1.65 2.92 -11.78
CA ALA A 119 1.03 2.26 -12.94
C ALA A 119 1.82 2.50 -14.24
N ASP A 120 2.46 3.67 -14.36
CA ASP A 120 3.34 4.05 -15.47
C ASP A 120 4.78 3.52 -15.35
N ARG A 121 5.07 2.75 -14.28
CA ARG A 121 6.39 2.14 -14.00
C ARG A 121 7.53 3.15 -13.78
N SER A 122 7.20 4.40 -13.50
CA SER A 122 8.20 5.46 -13.29
C SER A 122 8.94 5.38 -11.96
N SER A 123 8.35 4.75 -10.94
CA SER A 123 8.95 4.58 -9.62
C SER A 123 8.28 3.42 -8.88
N GLY A 124 9.08 2.70 -8.10
CA GLY A 124 8.63 1.69 -7.16
C GLY A 124 9.36 1.82 -5.83
N ILE A 125 8.78 1.37 -4.73
CA ILE A 125 9.33 1.54 -3.39
C ILE A 125 9.04 0.32 -2.51
N ARG A 126 9.96 0.04 -1.59
CA ARG A 126 9.78 -0.97 -0.57
C ARG A 126 8.85 -0.46 0.54
N ILE A 127 7.92 -1.30 0.97
CA ILE A 127 7.07 -1.06 2.14
C ILE A 127 7.44 -2.09 3.20
N SER A 128 8.02 -1.64 4.31
CA SER A 128 8.31 -2.47 5.48
C SER A 128 7.09 -2.50 6.40
N VAL A 129 6.69 -3.68 6.88
CA VAL A 129 5.43 -3.88 7.59
C VAL A 129 5.67 -4.59 8.93
N PRO A 130 5.72 -3.85 10.05
CA PRO A 130 5.93 -4.43 11.38
C PRO A 130 4.80 -5.35 11.87
N PHE A 131 3.58 -5.20 11.34
CA PHE A 131 2.38 -5.97 11.71
C PHE A 131 2.02 -7.03 10.65
N TRP A 132 3.03 -7.70 10.10
CA TRP A 132 2.86 -8.73 9.08
C TRP A 132 2.04 -9.93 9.57
N PRO A 133 1.19 -10.57 8.73
CA PRO A 133 0.91 -10.29 7.31
C PRO A 133 -0.12 -9.18 7.07
N VAL A 134 -0.11 -8.59 5.86
CA VAL A 134 -1.18 -7.71 5.38
C VAL A 134 -2.32 -8.56 4.77
N PRO A 135 -3.54 -8.58 5.35
CA PRO A 135 -4.64 -9.39 4.82
C PRO A 135 -5.05 -8.96 3.41
N GLY A 136 -5.20 -9.93 2.50
CA GLY A 136 -5.68 -9.69 1.12
C GLY A 136 -4.66 -9.03 0.18
N LEU A 137 -3.41 -8.86 0.60
CA LEU A 137 -2.35 -8.31 -0.25
C LEU A 137 -1.87 -9.35 -1.26
N MET A 138 -2.08 -9.05 -2.53
CA MET A 138 -1.63 -9.84 -3.68
C MET A 138 -1.05 -8.93 -4.76
N GLU A 139 -0.42 -9.53 -5.76
CA GLU A 139 -0.01 -8.78 -6.96
C GLU A 139 -1.21 -8.12 -7.63
N GLY A 140 -1.05 -6.88 -8.06
CA GLY A 140 -2.13 -6.09 -8.63
C GLY A 140 -3.06 -5.45 -7.59
N SER A 141 -2.92 -5.75 -6.29
CA SER A 141 -3.63 -5.00 -5.24
C SER A 141 -3.34 -3.51 -5.37
N ILE A 142 -4.39 -2.68 -5.34
CA ILE A 142 -4.26 -1.24 -5.20
C ILE A 142 -4.28 -0.92 -3.72
N VAL A 143 -3.23 -0.24 -3.26
CA VAL A 143 -2.92 -0.10 -1.84
C VAL A 143 -2.84 1.37 -1.46
N GLN A 144 -3.34 1.67 -0.26
CA GLN A 144 -3.02 2.86 0.51
C GLN A 144 -2.09 2.49 1.67
N VAL A 145 -1.00 3.23 1.81
CA VAL A 145 -0.03 3.08 2.89
C VAL A 145 0.13 4.42 3.58
N THR A 146 0.17 4.39 4.91
CA THR A 146 0.65 5.49 5.72
C THR A 146 1.74 4.97 6.64
N GLY A 147 2.80 5.75 6.81
CA GLY A 147 3.97 5.34 7.58
C GLY A 147 5.05 6.40 7.59
N VAL A 148 6.25 6.01 8.01
CA VAL A 148 7.42 6.89 8.03
C VAL A 148 8.41 6.50 6.95
N THR A 149 9.01 7.47 6.28
CA THR A 149 10.12 7.23 5.36
C THR A 149 11.33 6.68 6.11
N GLY A 150 12.10 5.82 5.45
CA GLY A 150 13.30 5.22 6.00
C GLY A 150 14.25 4.70 4.92
N THR A 151 15.40 4.19 5.36
CA THR A 151 16.40 3.54 4.50
C THR A 151 16.74 2.16 5.05
N THR A 152 16.91 1.16 4.19
CA THR A 152 17.43 -0.15 4.59
C THR A 152 18.95 -0.09 4.85
N PRO A 153 19.53 -1.07 5.57
CA PRO A 153 20.98 -1.15 5.74
C PRO A 153 21.76 -1.26 4.42
N ASP A 154 21.13 -1.76 3.36
CA ASP A 154 21.72 -1.88 2.02
C ASP A 154 21.53 -0.59 1.16
N GLY A 155 20.88 0.46 1.69
CA GLY A 155 20.72 1.76 1.03
C GLY A 155 19.43 1.94 0.21
N GLU A 156 18.45 1.05 0.33
CA GLU A 156 17.16 1.15 -0.35
C GLU A 156 16.18 2.03 0.43
N ARG A 157 15.50 2.98 -0.24
CA ARG A 157 14.45 3.81 0.36
C ARG A 157 13.20 2.97 0.58
N GLN A 158 12.57 3.18 1.72
CA GLN A 158 11.37 2.46 2.12
C GLN A 158 10.38 3.37 2.85
N ILE A 159 9.14 2.92 2.94
CA ILE A 159 8.17 3.40 3.93
C ILE A 159 7.97 2.30 4.95
N VAL A 160 8.24 2.59 6.22
CA VAL A 160 7.88 1.71 7.35
C VAL A 160 6.43 2.01 7.69
N ALA A 161 5.54 1.08 7.31
CA ALA A 161 4.11 1.26 7.41
C ALA A 161 3.65 1.32 8.88
N SER A 162 2.74 2.25 9.14
CA SER A 162 1.90 2.31 10.34
C SER A 162 0.58 1.58 10.12
N TYR A 163 0.03 1.65 8.90
CA TYR A 163 -1.07 0.81 8.44
C TYR A 163 -1.03 0.65 6.92
N VAL A 164 -1.63 -0.43 6.44
CA VAL A 164 -1.77 -0.74 5.01
C VAL A 164 -3.22 -1.13 4.75
N ILE A 165 -3.84 -0.53 3.74
CA ILE A 165 -5.20 -0.85 3.31
C ILE A 165 -5.17 -1.24 1.83
N VAL A 166 -5.64 -2.45 1.53
CA VAL A 166 -5.96 -2.84 0.15
C VAL A 166 -7.34 -2.27 -0.19
N THR A 167 -7.40 -1.36 -1.15
CA THR A 167 -8.63 -0.62 -1.49
C THR A 167 -9.37 -1.23 -2.67
N SER A 168 -8.64 -1.85 -3.61
CA SER A 168 -9.16 -2.50 -4.81
C SER A 168 -8.07 -3.35 -5.47
N SER A 169 -8.29 -3.80 -6.71
CA SER A 169 -7.31 -4.55 -7.50
C SER A 169 -7.30 -4.09 -8.95
N ALA A 170 -6.14 -4.19 -9.58
CA ALA A 170 -5.90 -4.04 -11.01
C ALA A 170 -5.20 -5.29 -11.56
N PRO A 171 -5.11 -5.47 -12.89
CA PRO A 171 -4.22 -6.46 -13.47
C PRO A 171 -2.77 -6.29 -12.94
N PRO A 172 -2.08 -7.38 -12.56
CA PRO A 172 -0.68 -7.30 -12.17
C PRO A 172 0.18 -6.65 -13.25
N LEU A 173 1.14 -5.83 -12.82
CA LEU A 173 2.03 -5.12 -13.72
C LEU A 173 3.00 -6.08 -14.42
N ALA A 174 3.14 -5.96 -15.74
CA ALA A 174 4.08 -6.78 -16.52
C ALA A 174 5.53 -6.31 -16.33
N PRO A 175 6.51 -7.18 -16.02
CA PRO A 175 7.87 -6.77 -15.70
C PRO A 175 8.58 -6.06 -16.87
N LEU A 176 9.45 -5.09 -16.55
CA LEU A 176 10.31 -4.44 -17.55
C LEU A 176 11.54 -5.30 -17.83
N GLY A 177 11.72 -5.72 -19.09
CA GLY A 177 12.93 -6.42 -19.52
C GLY A 177 14.14 -5.50 -19.55
N MET A 178 15.25 -5.90 -18.94
CA MET A 178 16.47 -5.08 -18.93
C MET A 178 17.75 -5.90 -18.89
N ILE A 179 18.78 -5.38 -19.57
CA ILE A 179 20.15 -5.89 -19.50
C ILE A 179 20.77 -5.56 -18.14
N GLN A 180 21.66 -6.42 -17.66
CA GLN A 180 22.15 -6.36 -16.28
C GLN A 180 22.97 -5.10 -15.97
N ARG A 181 23.73 -4.59 -16.95
CA ARG A 181 24.44 -3.29 -16.82
C ARG A 181 23.52 -2.11 -16.51
N ALA A 182 22.26 -2.16 -16.93
CA ALA A 182 21.27 -1.10 -16.68
C ALA A 182 20.52 -1.27 -15.35
N ILE A 183 20.63 -2.43 -14.69
CA ILE A 183 19.93 -2.70 -13.43
C ILE A 183 20.52 -1.84 -12.30
N GLY A 184 19.64 -1.19 -11.56
CA GLY A 184 19.92 -0.34 -10.40
C GLY A 184 20.33 1.08 -10.75
N GLY A 185 20.97 1.30 -11.90
CA GLY A 185 21.31 2.62 -12.42
C GLY A 185 22.19 3.48 -11.50
N GLY A 186 22.17 4.79 -11.74
CA GLY A 186 22.81 5.79 -10.88
C GLY A 186 21.94 6.17 -9.67
N ASP A 187 22.45 7.07 -8.83
CA ASP A 187 21.67 7.63 -7.72
C ASP A 187 20.48 8.46 -8.25
N PHE A 188 19.35 8.42 -7.55
CA PHE A 188 18.20 9.30 -7.78
C PHE A 188 18.08 10.31 -6.62
N GLY A 189 18.15 11.60 -6.95
CA GLY A 189 18.34 12.66 -5.95
C GLY A 189 19.78 12.72 -5.46
N THR A 190 20.00 13.17 -4.21
CA THR A 190 21.32 13.31 -3.61
C THR A 190 21.39 12.51 -2.31
N PRO A 191 21.65 11.19 -2.36
CA PRO A 191 21.73 10.35 -1.17
C PRO A 191 22.69 10.93 -0.09
N PRO A 192 22.34 10.84 1.21
CA PRO A 192 21.26 10.03 1.76
C PRO A 192 19.85 10.64 1.59
N LEU A 193 19.74 11.88 1.10
CA LEU A 193 18.48 12.51 0.70
C LEU A 193 18.12 12.13 -0.75
N GLY A 194 17.90 10.84 -0.97
CA GLY A 194 17.67 10.25 -2.27
C GLY A 194 17.79 8.73 -2.25
N GLN A 195 17.45 8.08 -3.36
CA GLN A 195 17.64 6.65 -3.54
C GLN A 195 19.04 6.38 -4.08
N TYR A 196 19.84 5.63 -3.32
CA TYR A 196 21.10 5.11 -3.84
C TYR A 196 20.86 4.24 -5.08
N GLY A 197 21.76 4.32 -6.04
CA GLY A 197 21.92 3.35 -7.12
C GLY A 197 23.05 2.37 -6.84
N VAL A 198 23.39 1.60 -7.87
CA VAL A 198 24.54 0.68 -7.85
C VAL A 198 25.83 1.50 -7.85
N THR A 199 26.86 1.06 -7.13
CA THR A 199 28.16 1.75 -7.14
C THR A 199 28.73 1.81 -8.56
N GLY A 200 29.00 3.01 -9.07
CA GLY A 200 29.43 3.22 -10.46
C GLY A 200 28.35 2.90 -11.51
N GLY A 201 27.08 2.77 -11.10
CA GLY A 201 25.95 2.71 -12.01
C GLY A 201 25.65 4.07 -12.63
N THR A 202 25.10 4.05 -13.83
CA THR A 202 24.70 5.25 -14.58
C THR A 202 23.31 5.05 -15.17
N GLY A 203 22.64 6.14 -15.54
CA GLY A 203 21.29 6.09 -16.10
C GLY A 203 20.19 5.98 -15.03
N VAL A 204 19.01 5.54 -15.45
CA VAL A 204 17.78 5.52 -14.65
C VAL A 204 17.94 4.60 -13.44
N ASN A 205 17.60 5.12 -12.25
CA ASN A 205 17.55 4.31 -11.04
C ASN A 205 16.32 3.39 -11.07
N THR A 206 16.55 2.08 -11.08
CA THR A 206 15.46 1.08 -11.18
C THR A 206 15.09 0.46 -9.83
N ILE A 207 15.66 0.96 -8.72
CA ILE A 207 15.47 0.35 -7.40
C ILE A 207 14.00 0.43 -6.98
N GLY A 208 13.45 -0.71 -6.58
CA GLY A 208 12.05 -0.92 -6.23
C GLY A 208 11.12 -1.29 -7.39
N LEU A 209 11.61 -1.36 -8.63
CA LEU A 209 10.79 -1.74 -9.80
C LEU A 209 10.75 -3.25 -10.02
N LEU A 210 9.61 -3.76 -10.50
CA LEU A 210 9.46 -5.13 -10.98
C LEU A 210 10.05 -5.31 -12.40
N ILE A 211 11.14 -6.06 -12.49
CA ILE A 211 11.92 -6.22 -13.72
C ILE A 211 12.00 -7.69 -14.15
N ARG A 212 12.49 -7.91 -15.36
CA ARG A 212 12.87 -9.21 -15.90
C ARG A 212 14.30 -9.14 -16.42
N ALA A 213 15.14 -10.03 -15.93
CA ALA A 213 16.50 -10.23 -16.38
C ALA A 213 16.67 -11.64 -16.94
N TRP A 214 17.72 -11.85 -17.73
CA TRP A 214 18.09 -13.14 -18.28
C TRP A 214 19.61 -13.31 -18.24
N GLY A 215 20.10 -14.52 -18.47
CA GLY A 215 21.52 -14.79 -18.56
C GLY A 215 21.88 -16.21 -18.15
N THR A 216 23.17 -16.50 -18.16
CA THR A 216 23.74 -17.75 -17.66
C THR A 216 24.12 -17.59 -16.20
N VAL A 217 23.80 -18.58 -15.38
CA VAL A 217 24.25 -18.63 -13.99
C VAL A 217 25.76 -18.93 -13.96
N THR A 218 26.56 -17.99 -13.47
CA THR A 218 28.02 -18.10 -13.46
C THR A 218 28.58 -18.54 -12.11
N GLU A 219 27.85 -18.28 -11.02
CA GLU A 219 28.24 -18.62 -9.66
C GLU A 219 27.00 -18.94 -8.81
N THR A 220 27.15 -19.88 -7.88
CA THR A 220 26.18 -20.18 -6.83
C THR A 220 26.85 -19.96 -5.46
N GLY A 221 26.16 -19.27 -4.56
CA GLY A 221 26.60 -19.12 -3.17
C GLY A 221 25.44 -19.32 -2.20
N THR A 222 25.71 -19.16 -0.89
CA THR A 222 24.67 -19.35 0.13
C THR A 222 23.58 -18.29 -0.01
N GLY A 223 22.40 -18.72 -0.45
CA GLY A 223 21.22 -17.85 -0.62
C GLY A 223 21.26 -16.95 -1.85
N TYR A 224 22.21 -17.13 -2.77
CA TYR A 224 22.25 -16.33 -4.00
C TYR A 224 22.86 -17.08 -5.19
N VAL A 225 22.58 -16.58 -6.39
CA VAL A 225 23.32 -16.90 -7.61
C VAL A 225 23.77 -15.63 -8.32
N MET A 226 24.82 -15.72 -9.14
CA MET A 226 25.22 -14.66 -10.06
C MET A 226 24.74 -15.02 -11.46
N LEU A 227 24.00 -14.11 -12.07
CA LEU A 227 23.50 -14.21 -13.44
C LEU A 227 24.37 -13.31 -14.33
N ASP A 228 24.70 -13.73 -15.54
CA ASP A 228 25.46 -12.93 -16.52
C ASP A 228 24.83 -13.01 -17.91
N ASP A 229 24.51 -11.85 -18.48
CA ASP A 229 23.96 -11.69 -19.84
C ASP A 229 25.01 -11.22 -20.86
N GLY A 230 26.27 -11.09 -20.44
CA GLY A 230 27.37 -10.58 -21.24
C GLY A 230 27.43 -9.04 -21.31
N SER A 231 26.56 -8.31 -20.62
CA SER A 231 26.56 -6.84 -20.63
C SER A 231 27.64 -6.21 -19.74
N GLY A 232 28.47 -7.02 -19.08
CA GLY A 232 29.64 -6.59 -18.32
C GLY A 232 29.38 -6.23 -16.86
N ARG A 233 28.21 -6.56 -16.33
CA ARG A 233 27.90 -6.42 -14.89
C ARG A 233 26.99 -7.57 -14.44
N PRO A 234 27.57 -8.64 -13.87
CA PRO A 234 26.78 -9.75 -13.33
C PRO A 234 25.76 -9.27 -12.28
N LEU A 235 24.56 -9.82 -12.36
CA LEU A 235 23.45 -9.55 -11.46
C LEU A 235 23.43 -10.58 -10.33
N ARG A 236 23.43 -10.12 -9.08
CA ARG A 236 23.17 -11.00 -7.94
C ARG A 236 21.67 -11.26 -7.86
N VAL A 237 21.27 -12.52 -7.77
CA VAL A 237 19.87 -12.92 -7.59
C VAL A 237 19.73 -13.57 -6.22
N ASP A 238 18.84 -13.05 -5.39
CA ASP A 238 18.48 -13.70 -4.14
C ASP A 238 17.70 -14.98 -4.42
N THR A 239 18.04 -16.06 -3.74
CA THR A 239 17.41 -17.37 -3.94
C THR A 239 16.70 -17.88 -2.68
N SER A 240 16.59 -17.06 -1.64
CA SER A 240 15.94 -17.44 -0.38
C SER A 240 14.45 -17.73 -0.52
N THR A 241 13.80 -17.15 -1.55
CA THR A 241 12.40 -17.37 -1.90
C THR A 241 12.19 -18.51 -2.90
N LEU A 242 13.28 -19.12 -3.40
CA LEU A 242 13.20 -20.14 -4.44
C LEU A 242 13.24 -21.55 -3.81
N PRO A 243 12.31 -22.44 -4.17
CA PRO A 243 12.37 -23.83 -3.72
C PRO A 243 13.57 -24.57 -4.30
N VAL A 244 13.97 -24.21 -5.53
CA VAL A 244 15.13 -24.76 -6.23
C VAL A 244 15.88 -23.61 -6.90
N PRO A 245 17.06 -23.22 -6.39
CA PRO A 245 17.92 -22.25 -7.06
C PRO A 245 18.39 -22.75 -8.43
N PRO A 246 18.51 -21.86 -9.44
CA PRO A 246 19.13 -22.20 -10.72
C PRO A 246 20.56 -22.75 -10.57
N ALA A 247 20.88 -23.80 -11.32
CA ALA A 247 22.22 -24.40 -11.29
C ALA A 247 23.22 -23.59 -12.12
N THR A 248 24.50 -23.57 -11.71
CA THR A 248 25.59 -23.01 -12.50
C THR A 248 25.62 -23.58 -13.91
N GLY A 249 25.82 -22.72 -14.91
CA GLY A 249 25.82 -23.04 -16.33
C GLY A 249 24.43 -23.04 -16.97
N SER A 250 23.34 -22.97 -16.20
CA SER A 250 22.00 -22.86 -16.78
C SER A 250 21.73 -21.46 -17.31
N PHE A 251 21.08 -21.37 -18.47
CA PHE A 251 20.50 -20.12 -18.96
C PHE A 251 19.07 -20.00 -18.42
N VAL A 252 18.76 -18.87 -17.79
CA VAL A 252 17.45 -18.63 -17.16
C VAL A 252 16.95 -17.22 -17.44
N THR A 253 15.63 -17.06 -17.40
CA THR A 253 14.94 -15.77 -17.32
C THR A 253 14.30 -15.66 -15.94
N ILE A 254 14.56 -14.56 -15.24
CA ILE A 254 14.09 -14.34 -13.87
C ILE A 254 13.34 -13.02 -13.79
N THR A 255 12.11 -13.07 -13.29
CA THR A 255 11.34 -11.90 -12.88
C THR A 255 11.55 -11.61 -11.39
N GLY A 256 11.63 -10.35 -11.01
CA GLY A 256 11.82 -9.99 -9.61
C GLY A 256 11.96 -8.50 -9.40
N ILE A 257 12.09 -8.09 -8.15
CA ILE A 257 12.25 -6.68 -7.78
C ILE A 257 13.73 -6.30 -7.85
N SER A 258 14.04 -5.21 -8.56
CA SER A 258 15.36 -4.60 -8.55
C SER A 258 15.63 -3.95 -7.20
N SER A 259 16.67 -4.39 -6.49
CA SER A 259 17.07 -3.90 -5.18
C SER A 259 18.60 -3.74 -5.12
N LEU A 260 19.14 -3.46 -3.94
CA LEU A 260 20.56 -3.28 -3.68
C LEU A 260 21.04 -4.28 -2.63
N LYS A 261 22.30 -4.69 -2.79
CA LYS A 261 23.05 -5.37 -1.73
C LYS A 261 24.33 -4.62 -1.44
N GLN A 262 24.54 -4.21 -0.19
CA GLN A 262 25.82 -3.68 0.24
C GLN A 262 26.76 -4.83 0.59
N ALA A 263 27.97 -4.81 0.01
CA ALA A 263 28.99 -5.84 0.23
C ALA A 263 30.41 -5.26 0.10
N GLY A 264 31.40 -5.98 0.62
CA GLY A 264 32.82 -5.61 0.50
C GLY A 264 33.30 -4.54 1.48
N SER A 265 34.59 -4.22 1.39
CA SER A 265 35.27 -3.16 2.15
C SER A 265 36.27 -2.43 1.24
N PRO A 266 36.05 -1.15 0.89
CA PRO A 266 34.94 -0.30 1.31
C PRO A 266 33.58 -0.78 0.78
N PRO A 267 32.46 -0.39 1.41
CA PRO A 267 31.14 -0.89 1.02
C PRO A 267 30.78 -0.49 -0.40
N GLN A 268 30.46 -1.49 -1.22
CA GLN A 268 29.92 -1.34 -2.57
C GLN A 268 28.47 -1.78 -2.62
N ARG A 269 27.65 -1.05 -3.36
CA ARG A 269 26.26 -1.39 -3.64
C ARG A 269 26.20 -2.17 -4.94
N LEU A 270 25.87 -3.45 -4.86
CA LEU A 270 25.72 -4.38 -5.98
C LEU A 270 24.25 -4.43 -6.41
N PRO A 271 23.95 -4.64 -7.71
CA PRO A 271 22.60 -4.87 -8.16
C PRO A 271 22.10 -6.20 -7.59
N LEU A 272 20.90 -6.18 -7.01
CA LEU A 272 20.23 -7.36 -6.48
C LEU A 272 18.88 -7.52 -7.20
N LEU A 273 18.55 -8.76 -7.56
CA LEU A 273 17.20 -9.13 -7.97
C LEU A 273 16.56 -9.97 -6.88
N LEU A 274 15.33 -9.64 -6.51
CA LEU A 274 14.52 -10.38 -5.55
C LEU A 274 13.37 -11.07 -6.29
N PRO A 275 13.53 -12.34 -6.72
CA PRO A 275 12.42 -13.13 -7.22
C PRO A 275 11.38 -13.30 -6.11
N ARG A 276 10.09 -13.29 -6.48
CA ARG A 276 9.02 -13.44 -5.49
C ARG A 276 8.86 -14.90 -5.08
N ARG A 277 9.05 -15.81 -6.04
CA ARG A 277 8.82 -17.25 -5.89
C ARG A 277 9.37 -18.04 -7.08
N GLY A 278 9.32 -19.37 -6.98
CA GLY A 278 9.81 -20.28 -8.02
C GLY A 278 9.22 -20.04 -9.43
N SER A 279 7.95 -19.63 -9.54
CA SER A 279 7.31 -19.35 -10.84
C SER A 279 7.88 -18.13 -11.57
N ASP A 280 8.69 -17.30 -10.90
CA ASP A 280 9.38 -16.19 -11.54
C ASP A 280 10.64 -16.62 -12.30
N VAL A 281 11.08 -17.87 -12.13
CA VAL A 281 12.26 -18.44 -12.79
C VAL A 281 11.80 -19.35 -13.93
N ASN A 282 12.29 -19.08 -15.14
CA ASN A 282 11.99 -19.87 -16.33
C ASN A 282 13.28 -20.31 -17.00
N THR A 283 13.36 -21.60 -17.36
CA THR A 283 14.38 -22.14 -18.28
C THR A 283 13.82 -22.15 -19.71
N PRO A 284 14.66 -21.96 -20.74
CA PRO A 284 14.29 -22.19 -22.13
C PRO A 284 13.72 -23.58 -22.40
#